data_AF-A0A973WSR4-F1
#
_entry.id   AF-A0A973WSR4-F1
#
_cell.length_a   1.000
_cell.length_b   1.000
_cell.length_c   1.000
_cell.angle_alpha   90.00
_cell.angle_beta   90.00
_cell.angle_gamma   90.00
#
_symmetry.space_group_name_H-M   'P 1'
#
loop_
_entity.id
_entity.type
_entity.pdbx_description
1 polymer ?
#
loop_
_entity_poly.entity_id
_entity_poly.type
_entity_poly.pdbx_seq_one_letter_code
_entity_poly.pdbx_strand_id
1 'polypeptide(L)'
;MTGQRPLGWMTGRPAPNTRGLIAEEGGFLYDRDSLGDELPYWVASAQRPHLVIPYSYEANDNRFNENSGFSTGEQFFTYVQDAFDLLYSEGAAGSPKLLSIGLHGASWPGGRPH
;
A
#
# COMPACT_ATOMS: atom_id res chain seq x y z
N MET A 1 -8.79 -2.44 -22.03
CA MET A 1 -9.71 -3.31 -21.26
C MET A 1 -10.82 -2.54 -20.56
N THR A 2 -10.54 -1.43 -19.85
CA THR A 2 -11.58 -0.67 -19.11
C THR A 2 -12.09 0.59 -19.85
N GLY A 3 -11.43 1.01 -20.94
CA GLY A 3 -11.75 2.25 -21.65
C GLY A 3 -11.29 3.53 -20.94
N GLN A 4 -10.65 3.41 -19.77
CA GLN A 4 -10.12 4.53 -18.99
C GLN A 4 -8.63 4.33 -18.71
N ARG A 5 -7.88 5.44 -18.71
CA ARG A 5 -6.47 5.45 -18.34
C ARG A 5 -6.32 5.26 -16.82
N PRO A 6 -5.40 4.41 -16.33
CA PRO A 6 -5.07 4.35 -14.91
C PRO A 6 -4.39 5.64 -14.44
N LEU A 7 -4.81 6.13 -13.28
CA LEU A 7 -4.25 7.34 -12.67
C LEU A 7 -3.29 7.05 -11.51
N GLY A 8 -3.25 5.81 -11.03
CA GLY A 8 -2.31 5.35 -10.01
C GLY A 8 -1.38 4.28 -10.55
N TRP A 9 -0.18 4.19 -9.98
CA TRP A 9 0.78 3.13 -10.29
C TRP A 9 1.27 2.41 -9.03
N MET A 10 1.48 1.10 -9.14
CA MET A 10 2.15 0.30 -8.13
C MET A 10 2.88 -0.85 -8.81
N THR A 11 4.18 -0.92 -8.60
CA THR A 11 5.06 -2.00 -9.10
C THR A 11 5.19 -3.12 -8.07
N GLY A 12 5.17 -2.76 -6.79
CA GLY A 12 5.41 -3.63 -5.64
C GLY A 12 6.89 -3.93 -5.41
N ARG A 13 7.64 -4.30 -6.46
CA ARG A 13 9.11 -4.46 -6.40
C ARG A 13 9.78 -3.44 -7.34
N PRO A 14 9.78 -2.14 -6.99
CA PRO A 14 10.34 -1.10 -7.84
C PRO A 14 11.86 -1.22 -7.95
N ALA A 15 12.40 -0.87 -9.12
CA ALA A 15 13.82 -0.59 -9.31
C ALA A 15 14.12 0.88 -8.97
N PRO A 16 15.39 1.29 -8.79
CA PRO A 16 15.74 2.67 -8.42
C PRO A 16 15.15 3.75 -9.35
N ASN A 17 15.02 3.45 -10.64
CA ASN A 17 14.52 4.40 -11.65
C ASN A 17 13.00 4.36 -11.83
N THR A 18 12.29 3.41 -11.21
CA THR A 18 10.85 3.18 -11.46
C THR A 18 10.02 4.45 -11.22
N ARG A 19 10.22 5.15 -10.10
CA ARG A 19 9.50 6.39 -9.82
C ARG A 19 9.82 7.50 -10.81
N GLY A 20 11.09 7.61 -11.22
CA GLY A 20 11.51 8.58 -12.25
C GLY A 20 10.73 8.38 -13.54
N LEU A 21 10.65 7.13 -14.03
CA LEU A 21 9.91 6.78 -15.24
C LEU A 21 8.40 7.06 -15.12
N ILE A 22 7.80 6.77 -13.96
CA ILE A 22 6.37 7.07 -13.69
C ILE A 22 6.11 8.57 -13.73
N ALA A 23 7.00 9.37 -13.11
CA ALA A 23 6.88 10.82 -13.08
C ALA A 23 7.12 11.43 -14.48
N GLU A 24 8.10 10.91 -15.23
CA GLU A 24 8.42 11.31 -16.60
C GLU A 24 7.27 11.04 -17.58
N GLU A 25 6.55 9.92 -17.43
CA GLU A 25 5.36 9.61 -18.23
C GLU A 25 4.27 10.67 -18.04
N GLY A 26 4.18 11.27 -16.85
CA GLY A 26 3.47 12.52 -16.60
C GLY A 26 1.95 12.41 -16.44
N GLY A 27 1.32 11.30 -16.82
CA GLY A 27 -0.12 11.12 -16.74
C GLY A 27 -0.61 10.44 -15.45
N PHE A 28 0.27 9.99 -14.56
CA PHE A 28 -0.10 9.37 -13.28
C PHE A 28 -0.26 10.44 -12.20
N LEU A 29 -1.35 10.36 -11.43
CA LEU A 29 -1.58 11.22 -10.28
C LEU A 29 -0.71 10.82 -9.09
N TYR A 30 -0.51 9.53 -8.86
CA TYR A 30 0.27 9.02 -7.73
C TYR A 30 0.92 7.65 -8.00
N ASP A 31 1.94 7.33 -7.19
CA ASP A 31 2.47 5.98 -7.03
C ASP A 31 2.32 5.47 -5.59
N ARG A 32 2.37 4.14 -5.41
CA ARG A 32 2.31 3.44 -4.12
C ARG A 32 3.63 2.74 -3.75
N ASP A 33 4.70 2.95 -4.50
CA ASP A 33 5.97 2.23 -4.38
C ASP A 33 6.86 2.85 -3.29
N SER A 34 6.29 3.10 -2.10
CA SER A 34 7.00 3.62 -0.92
C SER A 34 6.42 3.05 0.37
N LEU A 35 7.32 2.75 1.31
CA LEU A 35 7.02 2.36 2.70
C LEU A 35 7.47 3.44 3.70
N GLY A 36 7.77 4.65 3.21
CA GLY A 36 8.55 5.64 3.95
C GLY A 36 7.75 6.57 4.86
N ASP A 37 6.42 6.49 4.89
CA ASP A 37 5.55 7.35 5.69
C ASP A 37 4.16 6.70 5.89
N GLU A 38 3.36 7.24 6.79
CA GLU A 38 1.97 6.86 7.07
C GLU A 38 0.96 7.85 6.44
N LEU A 39 1.46 8.88 5.76
CA LEU A 39 0.66 9.90 5.08
C LEU A 39 1.12 10.14 3.63
N PRO A 40 0.23 10.61 2.74
CA PRO A 40 0.64 11.04 1.40
C PRO A 40 1.61 12.21 1.46
N TYR A 41 2.61 12.19 0.57
CA TYR A 41 3.58 13.27 0.47
C TYR A 41 4.00 13.52 -0.97
N TRP A 42 4.45 14.74 -1.23
CA TRP A 42 4.93 15.15 -2.54
C TRP A 42 6.44 14.94 -2.65
N VAL A 43 6.88 14.37 -3.76
CA VAL A 43 8.30 14.33 -4.13
C VAL A 43 8.56 15.25 -5.31
N ALA A 44 9.75 15.84 -5.32
CA ALA A 44 10.22 16.59 -6.49
C ALA A 44 10.47 15.62 -7.66
N SER A 45 10.07 16.03 -8.87
CA SER A 45 10.43 15.36 -10.12
C SER A 45 10.75 16.41 -11.18
N ALA A 46 11.34 15.99 -12.32
CA ALA A 46 11.84 16.89 -13.33
C ALA A 46 10.73 17.74 -14.00
N GLN A 47 9.51 17.21 -14.15
CA GLN A 47 8.41 17.87 -14.85
C GLN A 47 7.42 18.55 -13.89
N ARG A 48 7.04 17.87 -12.80
CA ARG A 48 6.09 18.37 -11.78
C ARG A 48 6.21 17.60 -10.47
N PRO A 49 5.79 18.14 -9.32
CA PRO A 49 5.68 17.34 -8.10
C PRO A 49 4.85 16.07 -8.34
N HIS A 50 5.33 14.93 -7.83
CA HIS A 50 4.65 13.64 -7.93
C HIS A 50 4.13 13.23 -6.54
N LEU A 51 2.87 12.80 -6.47
CA LEU A 51 2.27 12.37 -5.21
C LEU A 51 2.66 10.93 -4.92
N VAL A 52 3.20 10.67 -3.74
CA VAL A 52 3.39 9.34 -3.21
C VAL A 52 2.28 9.10 -2.19
N ILE A 53 1.53 8.02 -2.35
CA ILE A 53 0.63 7.51 -1.31
C ILE A 53 1.28 6.22 -0.77
N PRO A 54 1.84 6.23 0.45
CA PRO A 54 2.54 5.06 0.97
C PRO A 54 1.69 3.79 0.98
N TYR A 55 2.36 2.66 0.91
CA TYR A 55 1.76 1.33 1.07
C TYR A 55 2.36 0.65 2.30
N SER A 56 1.72 -0.42 2.78
CA SER A 56 2.24 -1.27 3.84
C SER A 56 2.21 -2.72 3.42
N TYR A 57 3.32 -3.43 3.64
CA TYR A 57 3.38 -4.88 3.51
C TYR A 57 3.05 -5.59 4.83
N GLU A 58 2.78 -4.87 5.91
CA GLU A 58 2.52 -5.50 7.20
C GLU A 58 1.07 -5.95 7.33
N ALA A 59 0.11 -5.07 7.03
CA ALA A 59 -1.33 -5.38 6.93
C ALA A 59 -1.66 -5.97 5.54
N ASN A 60 -1.02 -7.09 5.20
CA ASN A 60 -1.09 -7.70 3.87
C ASN A 60 -1.22 -9.22 3.97
N ASP A 61 -2.15 -9.80 3.20
CA ASP A 61 -2.40 -11.25 3.16
C ASP A 61 -1.32 -12.04 2.40
N ASN A 62 -0.34 -11.37 1.77
CA ASN A 62 0.87 -12.06 1.27
C ASN A 62 1.61 -12.81 2.39
N ARG A 63 1.50 -12.33 3.64
CA ARG A 63 2.13 -12.91 4.83
C ARG A 63 1.60 -14.30 5.19
N PHE A 64 0.46 -14.73 4.66
CA PHE A 64 0.02 -16.13 4.82
C PHE A 64 0.95 -17.14 4.13
N ASN A 65 1.71 -16.70 3.12
CA ASN A 65 2.66 -17.55 2.38
C ASN A 65 4.11 -17.41 2.89
N GLU A 66 4.35 -16.58 3.89
CA GLU A 66 5.68 -16.36 4.45
C GLU A 66 5.83 -17.14 5.76
N ASN A 67 6.94 -17.87 5.93
CA ASN A 67 7.19 -18.76 7.07
C ASN A 67 7.11 -18.09 8.47
N SER A 68 6.97 -16.76 8.54
CA SER A 68 6.85 -15.95 9.76
C SER A 68 5.67 -14.96 9.74
N GLY A 69 4.68 -15.17 8.87
CA GLY A 69 3.50 -14.31 8.79
C GLY A 69 2.29 -14.88 9.52
N PHE A 70 1.10 -14.75 8.93
CA PHE A 70 -0.15 -15.19 9.55
C PHE A 70 -0.42 -16.67 9.24
N SER A 71 -0.86 -17.43 10.24
CA SER A 71 -1.25 -18.84 10.09
C SER A 71 -2.77 -19.04 10.03
N THR A 72 -3.56 -18.08 10.50
CA THR A 72 -5.02 -18.15 10.51
C THR A 72 -5.66 -16.81 10.15
N GLY A 73 -6.90 -16.85 9.65
CA GLY A 73 -7.69 -15.64 9.41
C GLY A 73 -7.84 -14.77 10.67
N GLU A 74 -7.95 -15.41 11.84
CA GLU A 74 -8.04 -14.71 13.13
C GLU A 74 -6.79 -13.88 13.42
N GLN A 75 -5.58 -14.41 13.18
CA GLN A 75 -4.35 -13.66 13.40
C GLN A 75 -4.26 -12.42 12.50
N PHE A 76 -4.66 -12.56 11.23
CA PHE A 76 -4.71 -11.41 10.32
C PHE A 76 -5.77 -10.40 10.75
N PHE A 77 -6.96 -10.86 11.16
CA PHE A 77 -8.02 -10.02 11.68
C PHE A 77 -7.57 -9.22 12.92
N THR A 78 -7.02 -9.89 13.94
CA THR A 78 -6.49 -9.23 15.14
C THR A 78 -5.45 -8.18 14.78
N TYR A 79 -4.51 -8.51 13.88
CA TYR A 79 -3.48 -7.57 13.47
C TYR A 79 -4.07 -6.31 12.79
N VAL A 80 -5.02 -6.49 11.86
CA VAL A 80 -5.67 -5.35 11.18
C VAL A 80 -6.54 -4.54 12.15
N GLN A 81 -7.24 -5.20 13.08
CA GLN A 81 -8.01 -4.54 14.13
C GLN A 81 -7.12 -3.69 15.03
N ASP A 82 -6.03 -4.25 15.54
CA ASP A 82 -5.10 -3.54 16.41
C ASP A 82 -4.47 -2.32 15.70
N ALA A 83 -4.09 -2.49 14.43
CA ALA A 83 -3.57 -1.39 13.61
C ALA A 83 -4.64 -0.30 13.39
N PHE A 84 -5.89 -0.68 13.17
CA PHE A 84 -7.00 0.26 13.06
C PHE A 84 -7.23 1.02 14.38
N ASP A 85 -7.35 0.31 15.50
CA ASP A 85 -7.65 0.91 16.81
C ASP A 85 -6.56 1.91 17.22
N LEU A 86 -5.28 1.59 16.95
CA LEU A 86 -4.17 2.50 17.15
C LEU A 86 -4.33 3.78 16.31
N LEU A 87 -4.42 3.66 14.99
CA LEU A 87 -4.49 4.83 14.09
C LEU A 87 -5.78 5.63 14.29
N TYR A 88 -6.87 4.96 14.68
CA TYR A 88 -8.12 5.61 15.05
C TYR A 88 -7.97 6.45 16.32
N SER A 89 -7.31 5.91 17.35
CA SER A 89 -7.03 6.65 18.59
C SER A 89 -6.15 7.88 18.35
N GLU A 90 -5.11 7.76 17.52
CA GLU A 90 -4.27 8.87 17.10
C GLU A 90 -5.06 9.92 16.30
N GLY A 91 -5.94 9.45 15.41
CA GLY A 91 -6.86 10.30 14.65
C GLY A 91 -7.81 11.07 15.55
N ALA A 92 -8.41 10.42 16.55
CA ALA A 92 -9.27 11.06 17.54
C ALA A 92 -8.52 12.10 18.39
N ALA A 93 -7.21 11.89 18.62
CA ALA A 93 -6.32 12.86 19.27
C ALA A 93 -5.83 14.00 18.34
N GLY A 94 -6.30 14.04 17.08
CA GLY A 94 -5.98 15.10 16.12
C GLY A 94 -4.85 14.79 15.15
N SER A 95 -4.38 13.54 15.09
CA SER A 95 -3.27 13.11 14.24
C SER A 95 -3.67 11.94 13.32
N PRO A 96 -4.63 12.13 12.39
CA PRO A 96 -5.08 11.05 11.51
C PRO A 96 -3.96 10.54 10.59
N LYS A 97 -4.07 9.26 10.19
CA LYS A 97 -3.11 8.52 9.34
C LYS A 97 -3.83 7.62 8.34
N LEU A 98 -3.11 7.12 7.34
CA LEU A 98 -3.64 6.11 6.42
C LEU A 98 -3.37 4.70 6.94
N LEU A 99 -4.36 3.81 6.80
CA LEU A 99 -4.16 2.37 6.92
C LEU A 99 -4.32 1.73 5.54
N SER A 100 -3.30 1.05 5.05
CA SER A 100 -3.35 0.29 3.79
C SER A 100 -3.49 -1.19 4.08
N ILE A 101 -4.51 -1.83 3.50
CA ILE A 101 -4.76 -3.27 3.63
C ILE A 101 -4.57 -3.94 2.27
N GLY A 102 -3.59 -4.82 2.17
CA GLY A 102 -3.26 -5.59 0.97
C GLY A 102 -4.01 -6.91 0.91
N LEU A 103 -4.68 -7.16 -0.22
CA LEU A 103 -5.41 -8.41 -0.48
C LEU A 103 -5.04 -8.96 -1.85
N HIS A 104 -4.94 -10.28 -1.96
CA HIS A 104 -4.73 -10.98 -3.22
C HIS A 104 -5.98 -11.79 -3.60
N GLY A 105 -6.21 -11.97 -4.91
CA GLY A 105 -7.36 -12.75 -5.40
C GLY A 105 -7.28 -14.23 -4.98
N ALA A 106 -8.40 -14.94 -5.02
CA ALA A 106 -8.52 -16.32 -4.51
C ALA A 106 -7.58 -17.37 -5.13
N SER A 107 -6.94 -17.06 -6.27
CA SER A 107 -5.89 -17.90 -6.86
C SER A 107 -4.56 -17.82 -6.08
N TRP A 108 -4.39 -16.81 -5.22
CA TRP A 108 -3.25 -16.67 -4.32
C TRP A 108 -3.31 -17.73 -3.22
N PRO A 109 -2.20 -18.45 -2.94
CA PRO A 109 -2.21 -19.53 -1.95
C PRO A 109 -2.62 -19.06 -0.54
N GLY A 110 -2.32 -17.81 -0.17
CA GLY A 110 -2.68 -17.23 1.13
C GLY A 110 -4.07 -16.58 1.20
N GLY A 111 -4.77 -16.48 0.06
CA GLY A 111 -6.11 -15.86 -0.02
C GLY A 111 -7.26 -16.86 0.15
N ARG A 112 -6.94 -18.11 0.54
CA ARG A 112 -7.95 -19.15 0.78
C ARG A 112 -8.32 -19.18 2.26
N PRO A 113 -9.60 -19.37 2.61
CA PRO A 113 -9.99 -19.58 4.00
C PRO A 113 -9.31 -20.85 4.52
N HIS A 114 -8.52 -20.70 5.59
CA HIS A 114 -8.03 -21.79 6.44
C HIS A 114 -8.88 -21.83 7.70
#